data_AF-A0A962UII4-F1
#
_entry.id   AF-A0A962UII4-F1
#
_cell.length_a   1.000
_cell.length_b   1.000
_cell.length_c   1.000
_cell.angle_alpha   90.00
_cell.angle_beta   90.00
_cell.angle_gamma   90.00
#
_symmetry.space_group_name_H-M   'P 1'
#
loop_
_entity.id
_entity.type
_entity.pdbx_description
1 polymer ?
#
loop_
_entity_poly.entity_id
_entity_poly.type
_entity_poly.pdbx_seq_one_letter_code
_entity_poly.pdbx_strand_id
1 'polypeptide(L)'
;MLHRVDAIAPPPFVMWLGLAAALASGSAAATDIAWGELASAIRSADFPCAQVLNAADIGDNAWAVECNSGKFGVTRDQTGQYSVSPDDAQKGA
;
A
#
# COMPACT_ATOMS: atom_id res chain seq x y z
N MET A 1 -24.79 -25.75 -13.55
CA MET A 1 -25.94 -25.56 -12.65
C MET A 1 -25.37 -25.10 -11.30
N LEU A 2 -24.78 -23.90 -11.26
CA LEU A 2 -25.33 -22.68 -10.64
C LEU A 2 -25.90 -22.94 -9.24
N HIS A 3 -25.02 -22.82 -8.25
CA HIS A 3 -25.33 -22.80 -6.83
C HIS A 3 -26.16 -21.54 -6.51
N ARG A 4 -27.17 -21.75 -5.67
CA ARG A 4 -28.21 -20.78 -5.28
C ARG A 4 -27.62 -19.50 -4.69
N VAL A 5 -28.08 -18.36 -5.20
CA VAL A 5 -27.96 -17.04 -4.57
C VAL A 5 -29.17 -16.91 -3.64
N ASP A 6 -28.94 -16.90 -2.33
CA ASP A 6 -29.97 -16.59 -1.35
C ASP A 6 -30.25 -15.08 -1.44
N ALA A 7 -31.41 -14.74 -2.00
CA ALA A 7 -31.85 -13.38 -2.21
C ALA A 7 -32.36 -12.80 -0.89
N ILE A 8 -31.50 -12.06 -0.18
CA ILE A 8 -31.90 -11.25 0.96
C ILE A 8 -32.60 -9.99 0.43
N ALA A 9 -33.91 -9.94 0.59
CA ALA A 9 -34.75 -8.81 0.21
C ALA A 9 -34.40 -7.55 1.03
N PRO A 10 -34.23 -6.35 0.42
CA PRO A 10 -34.06 -5.11 1.18
C PRO A 10 -35.42 -4.62 1.71
N PRO A 11 -35.54 -4.24 2.99
CA PRO A 11 -36.73 -3.56 3.49
C PRO A 11 -36.78 -2.12 2.94
N PRO A 12 -37.93 -1.65 2.41
CA PRO A 12 -38.16 -0.25 2.16
C PRO A 12 -38.54 0.45 3.48
N PHE A 13 -38.28 1.76 3.58
CA PHE A 13 -38.48 2.62 4.76
C PHE A 13 -37.35 2.55 5.81
N VAL A 14 -36.44 3.54 5.81
CA VAL A 14 -36.53 4.74 6.65
C VAL A 14 -35.49 5.76 6.14
N MET A 15 -36.02 6.85 5.60
CA MET A 15 -35.33 8.08 5.27
C MET A 15 -35.14 8.88 6.57
N TRP A 16 -33.99 8.81 7.24
CA TRP A 16 -33.59 9.75 8.32
C TRP A 16 -32.06 9.86 8.36
N LEU A 17 -31.56 11.09 8.47
CA LEU A 17 -30.15 11.49 8.49
C LEU A 17 -29.30 10.70 9.50
N GLY A 18 -28.07 10.34 9.12
CA GLY A 18 -27.00 10.10 10.09
C GLY A 18 -25.98 9.04 9.68
N LEU A 19 -24.92 9.47 8.99
CA LEU A 19 -23.53 9.04 9.16
C LEU A 19 -23.29 7.67 9.83
N ALA A 20 -23.04 6.62 9.03
CA ALA A 20 -22.39 5.41 9.53
C ALA A 20 -21.50 4.80 8.44
N ALA A 21 -20.20 5.07 8.63
CA ALA A 21 -18.99 4.40 8.14
C ALA A 21 -19.17 3.27 7.12
N ALA A 22 -18.67 3.41 5.89
CA ALA A 22 -17.24 3.28 5.57
C ALA A 22 -16.62 2.04 6.23
N LEU A 23 -16.76 0.87 5.62
CA LEU A 23 -15.94 -0.32 5.88
C LEU A 23 -15.89 -1.24 4.63
N ALA A 24 -15.93 -0.63 3.44
CA ALA A 24 -15.33 -1.27 2.28
C ALA A 24 -13.80 -1.11 2.41
N SER A 25 -13.22 -1.81 3.37
CA SER A 25 -11.79 -2.05 3.45
C SER A 25 -11.45 -2.99 2.29
N GLY A 26 -11.46 -2.44 1.08
CA GLY A 26 -10.85 -3.07 -0.07
C GLY A 26 -9.39 -3.28 0.31
N SER A 27 -9.03 -4.52 0.59
CA SER A 27 -7.66 -4.97 0.68
C SER A 27 -7.00 -4.54 -0.62
N ALA A 28 -6.26 -3.43 -0.59
CA ALA A 28 -5.47 -3.01 -1.72
C ALA A 28 -4.48 -4.13 -1.97
N ALA A 29 -4.75 -4.94 -2.99
CA ALA A 29 -3.84 -5.97 -3.44
C ALA A 29 -2.51 -5.26 -3.69
N ALA A 30 -1.51 -5.59 -2.86
CA ALA A 30 -0.18 -5.05 -3.00
C ALA A 30 0.26 -5.39 -4.43
N THR A 31 0.27 -4.36 -5.26
CA THR A 31 0.44 -4.54 -6.70
C THR A 31 1.91 -4.81 -6.89
N ASP A 32 2.28 -5.92 -7.55
CA ASP A 32 3.68 -6.20 -7.89
C ASP A 32 4.30 -4.97 -8.56
N ILE A 33 5.13 -4.24 -7.82
CA ILE A 33 5.82 -3.04 -8.29
C ILE A 33 7.14 -3.43 -8.94
N ALA A 34 7.47 -2.80 -10.06
CA ALA A 34 8.75 -2.99 -10.71
C ALA A 34 9.90 -2.43 -9.86
N TRP A 35 11.02 -3.16 -9.78
CA TRP A 35 12.20 -2.72 -9.02
C TRP A 35 12.75 -1.37 -9.49
N GLY A 36 12.63 -1.07 -10.78
CA GLY A 36 13.00 0.24 -11.34
C GLY A 36 12.15 1.39 -10.81
N GLU A 37 10.88 1.12 -10.50
CA GLU A 37 9.97 2.10 -9.90
C GLU A 37 10.37 2.38 -8.45
N LEU A 38 10.66 1.35 -7.65
CA LEU A 38 11.17 1.50 -6.27
C LEU A 38 12.49 2.28 -6.24
N ALA A 39 13.42 1.93 -7.12
CA ALA A 39 14.69 2.64 -7.25
C ALA A 39 14.48 4.12 -7.62
N SER A 40 13.49 4.40 -8.47
CA SER A 40 13.14 5.77 -8.85
C SER A 40 12.53 6.53 -7.67
N ALA A 41 11.58 5.93 -6.93
CA ALA A 41 10.96 6.55 -5.76
C ALA A 41 11.99 6.93 -4.70
N ILE A 42 12.93 6.02 -4.40
CA ILE A 42 14.00 6.25 -3.42
C ILE A 42 14.91 7.41 -3.87
N ARG A 43 15.32 7.44 -5.15
CA ARG A 43 16.13 8.54 -5.69
C ARG A 43 15.38 9.88 -5.73
N SER A 44 14.08 9.87 -6.01
CA SER A 44 13.24 11.07 -5.99
C SER A 44 13.07 11.65 -4.59
N ALA A 45 13.30 10.85 -3.55
CA ALA A 45 13.35 11.27 -2.15
C ALA A 45 14.77 11.64 -1.67
N ASP A 46 15.69 11.93 -2.61
CA ASP A 46 17.09 12.31 -2.35
C ASP A 46 17.95 11.24 -1.65
N PHE A 47 17.52 9.98 -1.65
CA PHE A 47 18.32 8.87 -1.13
C PHE A 47 19.19 8.21 -2.22
N PRO A 48 20.43 7.80 -1.89
CA PRO A 48 21.38 7.31 -2.88
C PRO A 48 21.12 5.84 -3.28
N CYS A 49 20.09 5.51 -4.05
CA CYS A 49 19.86 4.13 -4.55
C CYS A 49 20.21 3.98 -6.03
N ALA A 50 21.39 3.44 -6.34
CA ALA A 50 21.81 3.21 -7.72
C ALA A 50 21.20 1.92 -8.30
N GLN A 51 21.12 0.88 -7.47
CA GLN A 51 20.57 -0.42 -7.83
C GLN A 51 19.84 -1.03 -6.64
N VAL A 52 18.64 -1.56 -6.91
CA VAL A 52 17.90 -2.41 -5.98
C VAL A 52 18.49 -3.81 -6.04
N LEU A 53 18.96 -4.29 -4.90
CA LEU A 53 19.50 -5.64 -4.70
C LEU A 53 18.40 -6.62 -4.31
N ASN A 54 17.43 -6.15 -3.52
CA ASN A 54 16.29 -6.94 -3.08
C ASN A 54 15.08 -6.03 -2.80
N ALA A 55 13.87 -6.55 -2.98
CA ALA A 55 12.64 -5.88 -2.60
C ALA A 55 11.66 -6.92 -2.07
N ALA A 56 11.12 -6.66 -0.89
CA ALA A 56 10.11 -7.49 -0.25
C ALA A 56 8.84 -6.68 -0.05
N ASP A 57 7.71 -7.22 -0.50
CA ASP A 57 6.39 -6.69 -0.17
C ASP A 57 6.09 -6.98 1.31
N ILE A 58 5.75 -5.93 2.06
CA ILE A 58 5.41 -6.03 3.48
C ILE A 58 3.93 -5.72 3.74
N GLY A 59 3.10 -5.66 2.69
CA GLY A 59 1.66 -5.41 2.74
C GLY A 59 1.28 -3.93 2.66
N ASP A 60 -0.02 -3.64 2.50
CA ASP A 60 -0.59 -2.29 2.56
C ASP A 60 0.07 -1.25 1.63
N ASN A 61 0.51 -1.68 0.44
CA ASN A 61 1.30 -0.87 -0.50
C ASN A 61 2.61 -0.35 0.12
N ALA A 62 3.26 -1.20 0.90
CA ALA A 62 4.56 -0.95 1.50
C ALA A 62 5.57 -2.03 1.08
N TRP A 63 6.79 -1.59 0.81
CA TRP A 63 7.90 -2.44 0.39
C TRP A 63 9.14 -2.14 1.24
N ALA A 64 9.80 -3.20 1.69
CA ALA A 64 11.15 -3.13 2.23
C ALA A 64 12.13 -3.32 1.06
N VAL A 65 12.88 -2.27 0.74
CA VAL A 65 13.78 -2.20 -0.41
C VAL A 65 15.22 -2.15 0.07
N GLU A 66 16.04 -3.06 -0.41
CA GLU A 66 17.48 -3.08 -0.16
C GLU A 66 18.21 -2.59 -1.41
N CYS A 67 18.88 -1.46 -1.26
CA CYS A 67 19.75 -0.88 -2.27
C CYS A 67 21.21 -1.13 -1.90
N ASN A 68 22.11 -0.89 -2.88
CA ASN A 68 23.55 -0.93 -2.65
C ASN A 68 24.06 0.06 -1.59
N SER A 69 23.24 1.04 -1.19
CA SER A 69 23.56 2.07 -0.20
C SER A 69 22.92 1.85 1.17
N GLY A 70 21.97 0.92 1.30
CA GLY A 70 21.22 0.73 2.54
C GLY A 70 19.82 0.16 2.31
N LYS A 71 19.04 0.08 3.39
CA LYS A 71 17.66 -0.40 3.40
C LYS A 71 16.70 0.76 3.57
N PHE A 72 15.60 0.72 2.81
CA PHE A 72 14.60 1.77 2.75
C PHE A 72 13.20 1.15 2.79
N GLY A 73 12.31 1.75 3.57
CA GLY A 73 10.88 1.53 3.48
C GLY A 73 10.28 2.45 2.42
N VAL A 74 9.52 1.89 1.48
CA VAL A 74 8.76 2.64 0.49
C VAL A 74 7.29 2.35 0.74
N THR A 75 6.47 3.38 0.90
CA THR A 75 5.01 3.26 0.98
C THR A 75 4.36 4.03 -0.15
N ARG A 76 3.22 3.55 -0.64
CA ARG A 76 2.41 4.24 -1.65
C ARG A 76 1.02 4.48 -1.11
N ASP A 77 0.59 5.74 -1.12
CA ASP A 77 -0.76 6.09 -0.69
C ASP A 77 -1.83 5.76 -1.74
N GLN A 78 -3.10 5.94 -1.38
CA GLN A 78 -4.24 5.68 -2.29
C GLN A 78 -4.29 6.62 -3.50
N THR A 79 -3.55 7.75 -3.47
CA THR A 79 -3.42 8.68 -4.59
C THR A 79 -2.28 8.28 -5.54
N GLY A 80 -1.47 7.30 -5.15
CA GLY A 80 -0.35 6.79 -5.88
C GLY A 80 0.98 7.48 -5.57
N GLN A 81 1.02 8.36 -4.58
CA GLN A 81 2.24 9.06 -4.16
C GLN A 81 3.12 8.17 -3.29
N TYR A 82 4.43 8.22 -3.55
CA TYR A 82 5.42 7.46 -2.82
C TYR A 82 5.99 8.26 -1.64
N SER A 83 6.08 7.62 -0.48
CA SER A 83 6.84 8.11 0.67
C SER A 83 7.97 7.13 0.96
N VAL A 84 9.17 7.65 1.24
CA VAL A 84 10.36 6.85 1.47
C VAL A 84 10.94 7.19 2.84
N SER A 85 11.33 6.18 3.60
CA SER A 85 12.00 6.34 4.89
C SER A 85 13.19 5.40 5.00
N PRO A 86 14.34 5.86 5.49
CA PRO A 86 15.47 4.97 5.76
C PRO A 86 15.10 4.04 6.91
N ASP A 87 15.50 2.77 6.82
CA ASP A 87 15.23 1.78 7.86
C ASP A 87 15.89 2.16 9.20
N ASP A 88 16.98 2.95 9.15
CA ASP A 88 17.64 3.55 10.32
C ASP A 88 16.75 4.53 11.13
N ALA A 89 15.64 5.03 10.57
CA ALA A 89 14.68 5.86 11.32
C ALA A 89 13.98 5.08 12.45
N GLN A 90 14.05 3.75 12.45
CA GLN A 90 13.55 2.89 13.53
C GLN A 90 14.56 2.77 14.71
N LYS A 91 15.77 3.34 14.60
CA LYS A 91 16.85 3.22 15.60
C LYS A 91 17.13 4.53 16.35
N GLY A 92 16.09 5.23 16.79
CA GLY A 92 16.22 6.49 17.51
C GLY A 92 15.06 6.76 18.45
N ALA A 93 14.99 6.02 19.56
CA ALA A 93 14.27 6.39 20.78
C ALA A 93 15.22 6.26 21.97
#